data_AF-A0A2Y9L2P3-F1
#
_entry.id   AF-A0A2Y9L2P3-F1
#
_cell.length_a   1.000
_cell.length_b   1.000
_cell.length_c   1.000
_cell.angle_alpha   90.00
_cell.angle_beta   90.00
_cell.angle_gamma   90.00
#
_symmetry.space_group_name_H-M   'P 1'
#
loop_
_entity.id
_entity.type
_entity.pdbx_description
1 polymer ?
#
loop_
_entity_poly.entity_id
_entity_poly.type
_entity_poly.pdbx_seq_one_letter_code
_entity_poly.pdbx_strand_id
1 'polypeptide(L)'
;MRNGGRMAELVFFAVPTESDKTLLVWELSSGPTAEDLHHSLFTVFSQFGLLYSVRVFPNAAVARPGFYAIIKFYSARDAHRAQKACHGKHLFQNSPVKVRLGTRHKAVQHQCLALNSSQCQELANYYFGFNGWSKRIIKLQDLSDLEERENEDAAVPFQKQSLKFFCALEVVLPFFECRSPGVGMAEKPLEKLEEGPLSFLMKRKTTQKLAIQKAVSDAFQKLVIVVLESGKIAVEYRPCEEITDARTEEELQDLIQISYFSWKQDGQGEEECLSDLSFEEDEFKPPELD
;
A
#
# COMPACT_ATOMS: atom_id res chain seq x y z
N MET A 1 -8.47 26.85 -27.69
CA MET A 1 -7.30 25.95 -27.81
C MET A 1 -7.69 24.62 -27.19
N ARG A 2 -7.86 23.57 -28.01
CA ARG A 2 -8.25 22.23 -27.54
C ARG A 2 -6.98 21.54 -27.02
N ASN A 3 -7.00 21.10 -25.75
CA ASN A 3 -5.93 20.25 -25.21
C ASN A 3 -5.88 18.95 -26.03
N GLY A 4 -4.87 18.84 -26.89
CA GLY A 4 -4.49 17.61 -27.55
C GLY A 4 -3.76 16.69 -26.57
N GLY A 5 -4.09 15.39 -26.64
CA GLY A 5 -3.22 14.29 -26.21
C GLY A 5 -3.09 14.06 -24.70
N ARG A 6 -3.92 13.18 -24.14
CA ARG A 6 -3.39 12.21 -23.17
C ARG A 6 -3.43 10.84 -23.83
N MET A 7 -2.41 10.53 -24.63
CA MET A 7 -2.22 9.21 -25.25
C MET A 7 -1.89 8.10 -24.23
N ALA A 8 -1.56 8.49 -22.99
CA ALA A 8 -1.21 7.59 -21.90
C ALA A 8 -1.67 8.16 -20.54
N GLU A 9 -2.03 7.26 -19.62
CA GLU A 9 -2.27 7.54 -18.21
C GLU A 9 -1.09 7.02 -17.38
N LEU A 10 -0.71 7.77 -16.33
CA LEU A 10 0.28 7.33 -15.35
C LEU A 10 -0.42 6.82 -14.10
N VAL A 11 -0.10 5.60 -13.69
CA VAL A 11 -0.58 5.00 -12.43
C VAL A 11 0.61 4.80 -11.52
N PHE A 12 0.54 5.39 -10.34
CA PHE A 12 1.60 5.36 -9.33
C PHE A 12 1.27 4.32 -8.26
N PHE A 13 2.31 3.70 -7.68
CA PHE A 13 2.19 2.91 -6.45
C PHE A 13 2.07 3.81 -5.22
N ALA A 14 1.07 4.69 -5.22
CA ALA A 14 0.80 5.63 -4.14
C ALA A 14 -0.70 5.77 -3.88
N VAL A 15 -1.06 6.26 -2.70
CA VAL A 15 -2.46 6.46 -2.30
C VAL A 15 -3.13 7.46 -3.25
N PRO A 16 -4.25 7.11 -3.92
CA PRO A 16 -4.95 8.02 -4.81
C PRO A 16 -5.59 9.16 -4.01
N THR A 17 -5.02 10.35 -4.20
CA THR A 17 -5.49 11.61 -3.61
C THR A 17 -6.19 12.50 -4.63
N GLU A 18 -6.04 12.19 -5.92
CA GLU A 18 -6.59 13.00 -7.00
C GLU A 18 -8.11 12.85 -7.10
N SER A 19 -8.76 13.98 -7.36
CA SER A 19 -10.22 14.06 -7.38
C SER A 19 -10.83 13.37 -8.61
N ASP A 20 -10.06 13.24 -9.69
CA ASP A 20 -10.42 12.52 -10.92
C ASP A 20 -10.36 10.99 -10.78
N LYS A 21 -9.80 10.47 -9.67
CA LYS A 21 -9.81 9.06 -9.28
C LYS A 21 -10.89 8.69 -8.26
N THR A 22 -11.59 9.69 -7.73
CA THR A 22 -12.58 9.50 -6.66
C THR A 22 -14.00 9.71 -7.18
N LEU A 23 -14.90 8.77 -6.91
CA LEU A 23 -16.34 8.85 -7.19
C LEU A 23 -17.14 9.03 -5.91
N LEU A 24 -18.07 9.96 -5.93
CA LEU A 24 -19.12 10.12 -4.94
C LEU A 24 -20.41 9.51 -5.51
N VAL A 25 -20.92 8.49 -4.84
CA VAL A 25 -22.16 7.79 -5.18
C VAL A 25 -23.20 8.12 -4.12
N TRP A 26 -24.38 8.57 -4.52
CA TRP A 26 -25.48 8.86 -3.58
C TRP A 26 -26.82 8.44 -4.16
N GLU A 27 -27.89 8.66 -3.39
CA GLU A 27 -29.21 8.06 -3.60
C GLU A 27 -29.20 6.54 -3.38
N LEU A 28 -28.36 6.05 -2.47
CA LEU A 28 -28.38 4.65 -2.05
C LEU A 28 -29.52 4.44 -1.05
N SER A 29 -30.32 3.40 -1.30
CA SER A 29 -31.49 3.06 -0.49
C SER A 29 -31.12 2.64 0.94
N SER A 30 -32.03 2.89 1.89
CA SER A 30 -31.89 2.50 3.31
C SER A 30 -32.33 1.06 3.61
N GLY A 31 -32.65 0.26 2.59
CA GLY A 31 -33.11 -1.12 2.73
C GLY A 31 -32.00 -2.12 3.08
N PRO A 32 -30.93 -2.22 2.28
CA PRO A 32 -29.78 -3.10 2.56
C PRO A 32 -28.91 -2.59 3.72
N THR A 33 -28.14 -3.49 4.33
CA THR A 33 -27.12 -3.10 5.32
C THR A 33 -25.96 -2.34 4.65
N ALA A 34 -25.17 -1.61 5.44
CA ALA A 34 -23.99 -0.92 4.91
C ALA A 34 -22.97 -1.90 4.30
N GLU A 35 -22.88 -3.12 4.83
CA GLU A 35 -22.01 -4.20 4.33
C GLU A 35 -22.52 -4.74 2.99
N ASP A 36 -23.82 -4.99 2.86
CA ASP A 36 -24.42 -5.43 1.60
C ASP A 36 -24.23 -4.38 0.48
N LEU A 37 -24.39 -3.10 0.84
CA LEU A 37 -24.10 -1.99 -0.06
C LEU A 37 -22.63 -1.94 -0.45
N HIS A 38 -21.73 -2.15 0.51
CA HIS A 38 -20.30 -2.22 0.24
C HIS A 38 -19.97 -3.33 -0.77
N HIS A 39 -20.47 -4.55 -0.55
CA HIS A 39 -20.27 -5.68 -1.47
C HIS A 39 -20.87 -5.43 -2.86
N SER A 40 -22.08 -4.87 -2.91
CA SER A 40 -22.76 -4.56 -4.18
C SER A 40 -22.00 -3.49 -4.98
N LEU A 41 -21.56 -2.42 -4.31
CA LEU A 41 -20.75 -1.37 -4.93
C LEU A 41 -19.39 -1.93 -5.39
N PHE A 42 -18.70 -2.70 -4.55
CA PHE A 42 -17.44 -3.33 -4.94
C PHE A 42 -17.59 -4.21 -6.19
N THR A 43 -18.63 -5.04 -6.24
CA THR A 43 -18.90 -5.94 -7.37
C THR A 43 -19.19 -5.18 -8.67
N VAL A 44 -19.95 -4.09 -8.61
CA VAL A 44 -20.28 -3.30 -9.81
C VAL A 44 -19.08 -2.46 -10.27
N PHE A 45 -18.41 -1.79 -9.34
CA PHE A 45 -17.37 -0.83 -9.70
C PHE A 45 -16.03 -1.49 -10.06
N SER A 46 -15.74 -2.69 -9.53
CA SER A 46 -14.52 -3.45 -9.89
C SER A 46 -14.51 -3.92 -11.35
N GLN A 47 -15.67 -3.99 -12.01
CA GLN A 47 -15.76 -4.31 -13.45
C GLN A 47 -15.13 -3.24 -14.34
N PHE A 48 -14.99 -2.01 -13.84
CA PHE A 48 -14.40 -0.91 -14.61
C PHE A 48 -12.90 -0.76 -14.41
N GLY A 49 -12.36 -1.30 -13.31
CA GLY A 49 -10.95 -1.23 -12.95
C GLY A 49 -10.69 -1.53 -11.48
N LEU A 50 -9.41 -1.60 -11.10
CA LEU A 50 -9.01 -1.89 -9.73
C LEU A 50 -9.38 -0.74 -8.77
N LEU A 51 -10.07 -1.09 -7.69
CA LEU A 51 -10.48 -0.17 -6.64
C LEU A 51 -9.40 -0.09 -5.56
N TYR A 52 -9.07 1.13 -5.12
CA TYR A 52 -8.26 1.36 -3.92
C TYR A 52 -9.10 1.21 -2.66
N SER A 53 -10.31 1.78 -2.64
CA SER A 53 -11.23 1.63 -1.51
C SER A 53 -12.69 1.91 -1.89
N VAL A 54 -13.59 1.26 -1.16
CA VAL A 54 -15.03 1.51 -1.16
C VAL A 54 -15.43 1.83 0.27
N ARG A 55 -16.01 3.02 0.51
CA ARG A 55 -16.47 3.40 1.84
C ARG A 55 -17.92 3.85 1.78
N VAL A 56 -18.77 3.22 2.59
CA VAL A 56 -20.21 3.49 2.67
C VAL A 56 -20.50 4.24 3.96
N PHE A 57 -21.27 5.31 3.87
CA PHE A 57 -21.63 6.17 4.98
C PHE A 57 -23.13 6.40 5.01
N PRO A 58 -23.75 6.45 6.21
CA PRO A 58 -25.14 6.85 6.33
C PRO A 58 -25.29 8.32 5.97
N ASN A 59 -26.44 8.68 5.41
CA ASN A 59 -26.81 10.07 5.22
C ASN A 59 -26.90 10.80 6.59
N ALA A 60 -26.61 12.10 6.60
CA ALA A 60 -26.76 12.91 7.79
C ALA A 60 -28.22 12.85 8.31
N ALA A 61 -28.41 12.92 9.63
CA ALA A 61 -29.74 12.79 10.26
C ALA A 61 -30.78 13.82 9.77
N VAL A 62 -30.33 14.94 9.21
CA VAL A 62 -31.19 16.01 8.65
C VAL A 62 -31.65 15.70 7.22
N ALA A 63 -31.03 14.72 6.55
CA ALA A 63 -31.34 14.31 5.19
C ALA A 63 -32.28 13.09 5.16
N ARG A 64 -32.72 12.70 3.95
CA ARG A 64 -33.54 11.49 3.77
C ARG A 64 -32.75 10.24 4.19
N PRO A 65 -33.40 9.24 4.83
CA PRO A 65 -32.77 7.96 5.15
C PRO A 65 -32.14 7.34 3.90
N GLY A 66 -30.92 6.82 4.05
CA GLY A 66 -30.16 6.24 2.96
C GLY A 66 -28.66 6.35 3.21
N PHE A 67 -27.89 6.02 2.18
CA PHE A 67 -26.44 6.02 2.24
C PHE A 67 -25.85 6.84 1.09
N TYR A 68 -24.59 7.21 1.27
CA TYR A 68 -23.71 7.63 0.19
C TYR A 68 -22.40 6.85 0.31
N ALA A 69 -21.68 6.72 -0.80
CA ALA A 69 -20.41 6.02 -0.84
C ALA A 69 -19.34 6.85 -1.53
N ILE A 70 -18.11 6.67 -1.07
CA ILE A 70 -16.90 7.20 -1.68
C ILE A 70 -16.11 6.01 -2.21
N ILE A 71 -15.93 5.98 -3.52
CA ILE A 71 -15.18 4.92 -4.23
C ILE A 71 -13.93 5.55 -4.82
N LYS A 72 -12.77 4.96 -4.55
CA LYS A 72 -11.49 5.41 -5.10
C LYS A 72 -10.93 4.34 -6.04
N PHE A 73 -10.49 4.77 -7.22
CA PHE A 73 -9.77 3.93 -8.18
C PHE A 73 -8.28 4.25 -8.15
N TYR A 74 -7.44 3.32 -8.61
CA TYR A 74 -6.05 3.63 -8.93
C TYR A 74 -5.91 4.42 -10.24
N SER A 75 -6.84 4.23 -11.19
CA SER A 75 -6.88 4.89 -12.50
C SER A 75 -8.03 5.90 -12.59
N ALA A 76 -7.70 7.12 -13.03
CA ALA A 76 -8.67 8.17 -13.34
C ALA A 76 -9.48 7.82 -14.60
N ARG A 77 -8.85 7.13 -15.56
CA ARG A 77 -9.55 6.61 -16.74
C ARG A 77 -10.67 5.64 -16.33
N ASP A 78 -10.37 4.74 -15.42
CA ASP A 78 -11.30 3.72 -14.94
C ASP A 78 -12.44 4.36 -14.13
N ALA A 79 -12.11 5.31 -13.24
CA ALA A 79 -13.11 6.10 -12.51
C ALA A 79 -14.06 6.86 -13.45
N HIS A 80 -13.53 7.47 -14.51
CA HIS A 80 -14.34 8.19 -15.49
C HIS A 80 -15.22 7.26 -16.34
N ARG A 81 -14.73 6.07 -16.71
CA ARG A 81 -15.57 5.04 -17.36
C ARG A 81 -16.71 4.59 -16.44
N ALA A 82 -16.40 4.29 -15.18
CA ALA A 82 -17.40 3.91 -14.18
C ALA A 82 -18.45 5.01 -13.97
N GLN A 83 -18.02 6.27 -13.87
CA GLN A 83 -18.94 7.41 -13.75
C GLN A 83 -19.92 7.48 -14.92
N LYS A 84 -19.41 7.42 -16.16
CA LYS A 84 -20.25 7.49 -17.36
C LYS A 84 -21.23 6.33 -17.48
N ALA A 85 -20.80 5.12 -17.10
CA ALA A 85 -21.61 3.92 -17.19
C ALA A 85 -22.68 3.86 -16.10
N CYS A 86 -22.36 4.29 -14.87
CA CYS A 86 -23.22 4.10 -13.70
C CYS A 86 -24.13 5.31 -13.37
N HIS A 87 -23.82 6.51 -13.87
CA HIS A 87 -24.61 7.70 -13.55
C HIS A 87 -26.05 7.58 -14.06
N GLY A 88 -27.02 7.73 -13.14
CA GLY A 88 -28.46 7.66 -13.45
C GLY A 88 -28.96 6.23 -13.75
N LYS A 89 -28.18 5.19 -13.43
CA LYS A 89 -28.57 3.79 -13.66
C LYS A 89 -29.10 3.13 -12.39
N HIS A 90 -29.89 2.09 -12.60
CA HIS A 90 -30.36 1.17 -11.58
C HIS A 90 -29.32 0.05 -11.44
N LEU A 91 -28.32 0.22 -10.57
CA LEU A 91 -27.20 -0.73 -10.47
C LEU A 91 -27.65 -2.05 -9.81
N PHE A 92 -28.15 -1.95 -8.59
CA PHE A 92 -28.60 -3.08 -7.75
C PHE A 92 -29.87 -2.72 -6.95
N GLN A 93 -30.45 -1.56 -7.22
CA GLN A 93 -31.63 -1.03 -6.54
C GLN A 93 -32.60 -0.40 -7.56
N ASN A 94 -33.87 -0.34 -7.20
CA ASN A 94 -34.95 0.15 -8.07
C ASN A 94 -34.94 1.67 -8.28
N SER A 95 -34.19 2.43 -7.47
CA SER A 95 -33.97 3.87 -7.65
C SER A 95 -32.63 4.12 -8.35
N PRO A 96 -32.57 5.08 -9.30
CA PRO A 96 -31.33 5.38 -10.00
C PRO A 96 -30.32 5.98 -9.04
N VAL A 97 -29.05 5.59 -9.17
CA VAL A 97 -27.97 6.19 -8.38
C VAL A 97 -27.37 7.40 -9.08
N LYS A 98 -26.86 8.35 -8.30
CA LYS A 98 -26.10 9.48 -8.83
C LYS A 98 -24.63 9.28 -8.55
N VAL A 99 -23.84 9.23 -9.62
CA VAL A 99 -22.38 9.10 -9.57
C VAL A 99 -21.75 10.38 -10.08
N ARG A 100 -20.90 11.02 -9.28
CA ARG A 100 -20.10 12.18 -9.71
C ARG A 100 -18.63 11.99 -9.35
N LEU A 101 -17.75 12.52 -10.19
CA LEU A 101 -16.33 12.65 -9.85
C LEU A 101 -16.15 13.66 -8.73
N GLY A 102 -15.09 13.45 -7.94
CA GLY A 102 -14.69 14.38 -6.90
C GLY A 102 -14.41 15.76 -7.50
N THR A 103 -14.96 16.80 -6.89
CA THR A 103 -14.73 18.21 -7.27
C THR A 103 -13.71 18.91 -6.38
N ARG A 104 -13.27 18.25 -5.30
CA ARG A 104 -12.30 18.81 -4.35
C ARG A 104 -10.89 18.70 -4.91
N HIS A 105 -10.44 19.74 -5.59
CA HIS A 105 -9.02 20.06 -5.67
C HIS A 105 -8.60 20.67 -4.33
N LYS A 106 -8.33 19.84 -3.31
CA LYS A 106 -7.53 20.35 -2.19
C LYS A 106 -6.11 20.50 -2.74
N ALA A 107 -5.71 21.75 -3.00
CA ALA A 107 -4.34 22.17 -3.26
C ALA A 107 -3.47 22.04 -2.00
N VAL A 108 -3.47 20.86 -1.41
CA VAL A 108 -2.52 20.50 -0.36
C VAL A 108 -1.60 19.52 -1.05
N GLN A 109 -0.35 19.93 -1.26
CA GLN A 109 0.77 19.04 -1.59
C GLN A 109 0.89 18.02 -0.45
N HIS A 110 0.03 17.01 -0.47
CA HIS A 110 0.28 15.81 0.31
C HIS A 110 1.46 15.16 -0.40
N GLN A 111 2.56 14.98 0.32
CA GLN A 111 3.56 14.00 -0.05
C GLN A 111 2.81 12.72 -0.44
N CYS A 112 3.09 12.20 -1.63
CA CYS A 112 2.38 11.07 -2.18
C CYS A 112 2.61 9.87 -1.24
N LEU A 113 1.64 9.56 -0.37
CA LEU A 113 1.80 8.50 0.61
C LEU A 113 2.02 7.18 -0.14
N ALA A 114 3.07 6.46 0.22
CA ALA A 114 3.38 5.16 -0.36
C ALA A 114 2.24 4.18 -0.05
N LEU A 115 1.91 3.32 -1.03
CA LEU A 115 1.00 2.21 -0.77
C LEU A 115 1.63 1.21 0.20
N ASN A 116 0.80 0.56 0.99
CA ASN A 116 1.26 -0.55 1.81
C ASN A 116 1.64 -1.77 0.94
N SER A 117 2.34 -2.72 1.55
CA SER A 117 2.86 -3.88 0.81
C SER A 117 1.77 -4.74 0.16
N SER A 118 0.59 -4.91 0.77
CA SER A 118 -0.48 -5.71 0.16
C SER A 118 -1.11 -4.99 -1.04
N GLN A 119 -1.39 -3.70 -0.91
CA GLN A 119 -1.91 -2.85 -1.98
C GLN A 119 -0.94 -2.77 -3.16
N CYS A 120 0.37 -2.65 -2.92
CA CYS A 120 1.36 -2.72 -3.98
C CYS A 120 1.28 -4.05 -4.75
N GLN A 121 1.14 -5.17 -4.04
CA GLN A 121 1.09 -6.49 -4.65
C GLN A 121 -0.20 -6.71 -5.43
N GLU A 122 -1.34 -6.23 -4.93
CA GLU A 122 -2.62 -6.26 -5.63
C GLU A 122 -2.56 -5.44 -6.93
N LEU A 123 -2.03 -4.22 -6.86
CA LEU A 123 -1.85 -3.35 -8.02
C LEU A 123 -0.90 -3.98 -9.06
N ALA A 124 0.20 -4.57 -8.60
CA ALA A 124 1.14 -5.28 -9.46
C ALA A 124 0.50 -6.52 -10.12
N ASN A 125 -0.28 -7.30 -9.37
CA ASN A 125 -1.01 -8.44 -9.90
C ASN A 125 -2.06 -8.03 -10.95
N TYR A 126 -2.73 -6.89 -10.75
CA TYR A 126 -3.70 -6.39 -11.70
C TYR A 126 -3.07 -5.93 -13.03
N TYR A 127 -1.94 -5.23 -12.99
CA TYR A 127 -1.30 -4.70 -14.21
C TYR A 127 -0.31 -5.66 -14.88
N PHE A 128 0.47 -6.40 -14.10
CA PHE A 128 1.53 -7.27 -14.61
C PHE A 128 1.10 -8.75 -14.63
N GLY A 129 0.03 -9.10 -13.92
CA GLY A 129 -0.34 -10.49 -13.67
C GLY A 129 0.51 -11.11 -12.56
N PHE A 130 0.00 -12.18 -11.95
CA PHE A 130 0.67 -12.88 -10.85
C PHE A 130 2.08 -13.37 -11.19
N ASN A 131 2.32 -13.75 -12.45
CA ASN A 131 3.64 -14.20 -12.94
C ASN A 131 4.46 -13.09 -13.62
N GLY A 132 3.95 -11.85 -13.68
CA GLY A 132 4.62 -10.75 -14.37
C GLY A 132 5.67 -10.03 -13.53
N TRP A 133 5.72 -10.30 -12.23
CA TRP A 133 6.66 -9.70 -11.30
C TRP A 133 7.06 -10.70 -10.21
N SER A 134 8.20 -10.45 -9.57
CA SER A 134 8.64 -11.19 -8.38
C SER A 134 9.38 -10.27 -7.42
N LYS A 135 9.57 -10.73 -6.18
CA LYS A 135 10.38 -10.04 -5.17
C LYS A 135 11.44 -10.98 -4.62
N ARG A 136 12.66 -10.48 -4.45
CA ARG A 136 13.79 -11.25 -3.89
C ARG A 136 14.42 -10.46 -2.75
N ILE A 137 14.51 -11.06 -1.57
CA ILE A 137 15.23 -10.49 -0.43
C ILE A 137 16.73 -10.62 -0.71
N ILE A 138 17.44 -9.49 -0.67
CA ILE A 138 18.89 -9.42 -0.85
C ILE A 138 19.56 -9.53 0.52
N LYS A 139 19.07 -8.77 1.50
CA LYS A 139 19.62 -8.75 2.85
C LYS A 139 18.50 -8.62 3.87
N LEU A 140 18.55 -9.41 4.94
CA LEU A 140 17.68 -9.28 6.10
C LEU A 140 18.54 -9.39 7.34
N GLN A 141 18.61 -8.31 8.11
CA GLN A 141 19.52 -8.19 9.25
C GLN A 141 18.74 -7.79 10.50
N ASP A 142 19.03 -8.49 11.59
CA ASP A 142 18.67 -8.08 12.94
C ASP A 142 19.72 -7.09 13.45
N LEU A 143 19.27 -5.91 13.85
CA LEU A 143 20.12 -4.82 14.34
C LEU A 143 19.98 -4.61 15.85
N SER A 144 19.18 -5.45 16.53
CA SER A 144 18.94 -5.35 17.97
C SER A 144 20.24 -5.54 18.78
N ASP A 145 21.16 -6.40 18.28
CA ASP A 145 22.43 -6.73 18.94
C ASP A 145 23.53 -5.65 18.78
N LEU A 146 23.34 -4.68 17.88
CA LEU A 146 24.32 -3.61 17.64
C LEU A 146 24.22 -2.50 18.69
N GLU A 147 23.01 -2.22 19.18
CA GLU A 147 22.76 -1.23 20.23
C GLU A 147 23.32 -1.66 21.59
N GLU A 148 23.52 -2.97 21.81
CA GLU A 148 24.11 -3.48 23.05
C GLU A 148 25.62 -3.19 23.14
N ARG A 149 26.36 -3.18 22.02
CA ARG A 149 27.82 -2.92 22.01
C ARG A 149 28.20 -1.45 22.08
N GLU A 150 27.39 -0.56 21.51
CA GLU A 150 27.67 0.89 21.56
C GLU A 150 27.43 1.49 22.94
N ASN A 151 26.60 0.84 23.77
CA ASN A 151 26.23 1.32 25.09
C ASN A 151 27.16 0.82 26.23
N GLU A 152 28.19 0.00 25.93
CA GLU A 152 29.15 -0.44 26.94
C GLU A 152 30.09 0.70 27.43
N ASP A 153 30.27 1.77 26.63
CA ASP A 153 31.15 2.90 26.95
C ASP A 153 30.42 4.13 27.56
N ALA A 154 29.10 4.10 27.71
CA ALA A 154 28.32 5.22 28.25
C ALA A 154 27.53 4.81 29.51
N ALA A 155 27.97 5.31 30.68
CA ALA A 155 27.36 5.09 31.99
C ALA A 155 25.98 5.78 32.14
N VAL A 156 24.97 5.36 31.36
CA VAL A 156 23.57 5.80 31.51
C VAL A 156 22.66 4.58 31.66
N PRO A 157 21.94 4.44 32.79
CA PRO A 157 21.06 3.30 33.01
C PRO A 157 19.73 3.50 32.28
N PHE A 158 19.25 2.45 31.59
CA PHE A 158 17.95 2.32 30.92
C PHE A 158 17.77 2.99 29.54
N GLN A 159 18.56 2.58 28.53
CA GLN A 159 18.05 2.65 27.15
C GLN A 159 16.99 1.55 26.93
N LYS A 160 15.88 1.92 26.28
CA LYS A 160 14.79 1.00 25.91
C LYS A 160 15.36 -0.05 24.96
N GLN A 161 15.36 -1.32 25.35
CA GLN A 161 15.66 -2.40 24.41
C GLN A 161 14.61 -2.33 23.29
N SER A 162 15.07 -2.23 22.05
CA SER A 162 14.22 -2.19 20.87
C SER A 162 14.55 -3.39 19.98
N LEU A 163 13.53 -3.98 19.36
CA LEU A 163 13.74 -4.95 18.30
C LEU A 163 13.83 -4.18 16.99
N LYS A 164 14.95 -4.32 16.28
CA LYS A 164 15.21 -3.57 15.06
C LYS A 164 15.59 -4.51 13.92
N PHE A 165 14.87 -4.41 12.81
CA PHE A 165 15.14 -5.19 11.61
C PHE A 165 15.34 -4.28 10.41
N PHE A 166 16.34 -4.62 9.60
CA PHE A 166 16.61 -4.04 8.30
C PHE A 166 16.40 -5.07 7.21
N CYS A 167 15.72 -4.66 6.13
CA CYS A 167 15.55 -5.46 4.94
C CYS A 167 15.92 -4.66 3.70
N ALA A 168 16.73 -5.26 2.82
CA ALA A 168 16.92 -4.83 1.44
C ALA A 168 16.40 -5.94 0.51
N LEU A 169 15.62 -5.56 -0.48
CA LEU A 169 15.05 -6.48 -1.48
C LEU A 169 15.00 -5.83 -2.85
N GLU A 170 14.71 -6.62 -3.87
CA GLU A 170 14.49 -6.14 -5.23
C GLU A 170 13.18 -6.70 -5.78
N VAL A 171 12.38 -5.83 -6.41
CA VAL A 171 11.25 -6.20 -7.26
C VAL A 171 11.75 -6.32 -8.69
N VAL A 172 11.45 -7.45 -9.33
CA VAL A 172 11.90 -7.76 -10.70
C VAL A 172 10.68 -7.91 -11.60
N LEU A 173 10.69 -7.21 -12.73
CA LEU A 173 9.68 -7.28 -13.79
C LEU A 173 10.35 -7.76 -15.09
N PRO A 174 10.44 -9.09 -15.32
CA PRO A 174 11.24 -9.64 -16.42
C PRO A 174 10.82 -9.13 -17.80
N PHE A 175 9.51 -9.02 -18.06
CA PHE A 175 8.96 -8.59 -19.36
C PHE A 175 9.20 -7.11 -19.67
N PHE A 176 9.51 -6.31 -18.66
CA PHE A 176 9.77 -4.88 -18.80
C PHE A 176 11.27 -4.57 -18.62
N GLU A 177 12.12 -5.60 -18.50
CA GLU A 177 13.55 -5.47 -18.21
C GLU A 177 13.84 -4.51 -17.04
N CYS A 178 12.93 -4.47 -16.07
CA CYS A 178 12.93 -3.50 -15.00
C CYS A 178 13.19 -4.17 -13.66
N ARG A 179 14.05 -3.54 -12.87
CA ARG A 179 14.36 -3.94 -11.50
C ARG A 179 14.26 -2.72 -10.60
N SER A 180 13.62 -2.89 -9.46
CA SER A 180 13.48 -1.83 -8.47
C SER A 180 13.98 -2.30 -7.10
N PRO A 181 15.11 -1.77 -6.63
CA PRO A 181 15.59 -2.05 -5.28
C PRO A 181 14.73 -1.31 -4.25
N GLY A 182 14.50 -1.94 -3.11
CA GLY A 182 13.76 -1.41 -1.98
C GLY A 182 14.43 -1.70 -0.65
N VAL A 183 14.35 -0.76 0.27
CA VAL A 183 14.88 -0.84 1.64
C VAL A 183 13.78 -0.55 2.66
N GLY A 184 13.84 -1.22 3.80
CA GLY A 184 12.85 -1.10 4.85
C GLY A 184 13.45 -1.36 6.21
N MET A 185 13.14 -0.47 7.16
CA MET A 185 13.53 -0.61 8.56
C MET A 185 12.29 -0.58 9.45
N ALA A 186 12.25 -1.51 10.40
CA ALA A 186 11.21 -1.57 11.41
C ALA A 186 11.84 -1.68 12.79
N GLU A 187 11.32 -0.89 13.72
CA GLU A 187 11.71 -0.90 15.11
C GLU A 187 10.45 -1.05 15.97
N LYS A 188 10.52 -1.88 17.01
CA LYS A 188 9.47 -1.97 18.02
C LYS A 188 10.09 -1.94 19.41
N PRO A 189 9.55 -1.12 20.33
CA PRO A 189 10.02 -1.11 21.72
C PRO A 189 9.68 -2.42 22.42
N LEU A 190 10.61 -2.89 23.25
CA LEU A 190 10.39 -4.00 24.16
C LEU A 190 9.91 -3.44 25.51
N GLU A 191 8.67 -3.76 25.89
CA GLU A 191 8.11 -3.34 27.18
C GLU A 191 8.58 -4.32 28.26
N LYS A 192 9.26 -3.80 29.28
CA LYS A 192 10.07 -4.61 30.21
C LYS A 192 9.29 -5.42 31.26
N LEU A 193 7.95 -5.38 31.30
CA LEU A 193 7.23 -5.81 32.52
C LEU A 193 6.42 -7.12 32.42
N GLU A 194 5.89 -7.53 31.26
CA GLU A 194 4.93 -8.66 31.22
C GLU A 194 5.00 -9.57 29.97
N GLU A 195 6.13 -9.57 29.25
CA GLU A 195 6.24 -10.28 27.98
C GLU A 195 6.90 -11.66 28.12
N GLY A 196 6.08 -12.70 28.21
CA GLY A 196 6.55 -14.09 28.18
C GLY A 196 7.27 -14.46 26.86
N PRO A 197 8.01 -15.58 26.80
CA PRO A 197 8.85 -15.94 25.64
C PRO A 197 8.12 -15.92 24.27
N LEU A 198 6.84 -16.30 24.26
CA LEU A 198 6.01 -16.29 23.05
C LEU A 198 5.71 -14.87 22.53
N SER A 199 5.49 -13.92 23.43
CA SER A 199 5.21 -12.53 23.06
C SER A 199 6.44 -11.85 22.42
N PHE A 200 7.64 -12.16 22.93
CA PHE A 200 8.90 -11.73 22.33
C PHE A 200 9.08 -12.29 20.91
N LEU A 201 8.83 -13.59 20.72
CA LEU A 201 8.89 -14.22 19.40
C LEU A 201 7.89 -13.61 18.41
N MET A 202 6.67 -13.33 18.85
CA MET A 202 5.65 -12.65 18.03
C MET A 202 6.07 -11.22 17.67
N LYS A 203 6.62 -10.46 18.62
CA LYS A 203 7.17 -9.13 18.36
C LYS A 203 8.30 -9.17 17.34
N ARG A 204 9.28 -10.06 17.52
CA ARG A 204 10.39 -10.28 16.57
C ARG A 204 9.87 -10.59 15.16
N LYS A 205 8.96 -11.56 15.04
CA LYS A 205 8.34 -11.94 13.75
C LYS A 205 7.59 -10.77 13.10
N THR A 206 6.80 -10.02 13.87
CA THR A 206 6.03 -8.89 13.34
C THR A 206 6.93 -7.72 12.94
N THR A 207 8.00 -7.42 13.68
CA THR A 207 8.98 -6.39 13.32
C THR A 207 9.75 -6.79 12.05
N GLN A 208 10.22 -8.04 11.97
CA GLN A 208 10.88 -8.58 10.78
C GLN A 208 9.96 -8.49 9.55
N LYS A 209 8.70 -8.92 9.69
CA LYS A 209 7.68 -8.82 8.62
C LYS A 209 7.45 -7.38 8.20
N LEU A 210 7.38 -6.45 9.16
CA LEU A 210 7.18 -5.02 8.86
C LEU A 210 8.36 -4.42 8.10
N ALA A 211 9.60 -4.79 8.43
CA ALA A 211 10.79 -4.34 7.67
C ALA A 211 10.72 -4.80 6.22
N ILE A 212 10.34 -6.06 5.98
CA ILE A 212 10.14 -6.61 4.63
C ILE A 212 9.02 -5.87 3.90
N GLN A 213 7.87 -5.64 4.55
CA GLN A 213 6.74 -4.94 3.95
C GLN A 213 7.10 -3.52 3.53
N LYS A 214 7.84 -2.78 4.37
CA LYS A 214 8.36 -1.45 4.04
C LYS A 214 9.30 -1.50 2.84
N ALA A 215 10.21 -2.47 2.79
CA ALA A 215 11.12 -2.64 1.66
C ALA A 215 10.38 -2.96 0.35
N VAL A 216 9.27 -3.71 0.41
CA VAL A 216 8.39 -3.97 -0.75
C VAL A 216 7.73 -2.67 -1.21
N SER A 217 7.12 -1.92 -0.30
CA SER A 217 6.51 -0.63 -0.61
C SER A 217 7.52 0.35 -1.22
N ASP A 218 8.73 0.43 -0.65
CA ASP A 218 9.82 1.27 -1.15
C ASP A 218 10.34 0.87 -2.55
N ALA A 219 10.34 -0.43 -2.87
CA ALA A 219 10.64 -0.87 -4.24
C ALA A 219 9.53 -0.45 -5.21
N PHE A 220 8.26 -0.64 -4.85
CA PHE A 220 7.15 -0.34 -5.76
C PHE A 220 6.92 1.16 -5.99
N GLN A 221 7.15 2.03 -4.99
CA GLN A 221 6.95 3.48 -5.15
C GLN A 221 7.87 4.11 -6.21
N LYS A 222 8.99 3.45 -6.53
CA LYS A 222 9.93 3.86 -7.59
C LYS A 222 9.49 3.40 -8.98
N LEU A 223 8.35 2.73 -9.10
CA LEU A 223 7.79 2.28 -10.37
C LEU A 223 6.59 3.15 -10.74
N VAL A 224 6.48 3.46 -12.02
CA VAL A 224 5.32 4.13 -12.60
C VAL A 224 4.79 3.28 -13.74
N ILE A 225 3.49 2.98 -13.70
CA ILE A 225 2.83 2.22 -14.74
C ILE A 225 2.29 3.21 -15.77
N VAL A 226 2.73 3.07 -17.02
CA VAL A 226 2.26 3.87 -18.15
C VAL A 226 1.23 3.05 -18.91
N VAL A 227 -0.02 3.50 -18.89
CA VAL A 227 -1.15 2.78 -19.50
C VAL A 227 -1.62 3.52 -20.75
N LEU A 228 -1.46 2.90 -21.92
CA LEU A 228 -1.88 3.47 -23.20
C LEU A 228 -3.39 3.28 -23.43
N GLU A 229 -3.97 4.07 -24.34
CA GLU A 229 -5.38 3.91 -24.77
C GLU A 229 -5.66 2.53 -25.37
N SER A 230 -4.67 1.93 -26.02
CA SER A 230 -4.75 0.57 -26.58
C SER A 230 -4.84 -0.54 -25.52
N GLY A 231 -4.68 -0.22 -24.24
CA GLY A 231 -4.58 -1.19 -23.15
C GLY A 231 -3.16 -1.76 -22.96
N LYS A 232 -2.21 -1.42 -23.84
CA LYS A 232 -0.80 -1.74 -23.64
C LYS A 232 -0.24 -0.99 -22.43
N ILE A 233 0.66 -1.65 -21.73
CA ILE A 233 1.30 -1.14 -20.52
C ILE A 233 2.80 -1.05 -20.77
N ALA A 234 3.44 -0.03 -20.21
CA ALA A 234 4.88 0.08 -20.04
C ALA A 234 5.18 0.44 -18.58
N VAL A 235 6.42 0.21 -18.15
CA VAL A 235 6.87 0.51 -16.78
C VAL A 235 8.06 1.45 -16.85
N GLU A 236 7.97 2.55 -16.12
CA GLU A 236 9.05 3.50 -15.95
C GLU A 236 9.61 3.36 -14.52
N TYR A 237 10.92 3.22 -14.41
CA TYR A 237 11.62 3.27 -13.14
C TYR A 237 12.03 4.72 -12.83
N ARG A 238 11.52 5.24 -11.72
CA ARG A 238 11.83 6.55 -11.17
C ARG A 238 12.47 6.36 -9.79
N PRO A 239 13.79 6.47 -9.66
CA PRO A 239 14.42 6.58 -8.36
C PRO A 239 13.77 7.72 -7.58
N CYS A 240 13.45 7.52 -6.30
CA CYS A 240 13.05 8.63 -5.44
C CYS A 240 14.27 9.56 -5.31
N GLU A 241 14.15 10.82 -5.71
CA GLU A 241 15.25 11.81 -5.78
C GLU A 241 15.77 12.27 -4.39
N GLU A 242 15.59 11.48 -3.33
CA GLU A 242 16.26 11.73 -2.04
C GLU A 242 17.68 11.12 -1.97
N ILE A 243 18.16 10.50 -3.05
CA ILE A 243 19.56 10.05 -3.16
C ILE A 243 20.12 10.44 -4.53
N THR A 244 20.28 11.73 -4.77
CA THR A 244 21.42 12.18 -5.60
C THR A 244 22.67 12.03 -4.76
N ASP A 245 23.39 10.93 -4.97
CA ASP A 245 24.72 11.04 -5.55
C ASP A 245 25.04 9.72 -6.26
N ALA A 246 25.55 9.87 -7.47
CA ALA A 246 25.89 8.81 -8.40
C ALA A 246 26.72 7.71 -7.71
N ARG A 247 26.55 6.43 -8.13
CA ARG A 247 27.63 5.58 -8.68
C ARG A 247 27.27 4.10 -8.84
N THR A 248 28.18 3.45 -9.56
CA THR A 248 28.24 2.09 -10.13
C THR A 248 27.91 0.95 -9.17
N GLU A 249 27.53 -0.20 -9.76
CA GLU A 249 27.20 -1.50 -9.14
C GLU A 249 28.23 -1.99 -8.09
N GLU A 250 29.46 -1.49 -8.13
CA GLU A 250 30.55 -1.79 -7.21
C GLU A 250 30.41 -1.07 -5.84
N GLU A 251 29.76 0.11 -5.77
CA GLU A 251 29.56 0.83 -4.51
C GLU A 251 28.35 0.31 -3.70
N LEU A 252 27.45 -0.47 -4.30
CA LEU A 252 26.36 -1.15 -3.56
C LEU A 252 26.89 -2.25 -2.62
N GLN A 253 28.07 -2.81 -2.91
CA GLN A 253 28.75 -3.75 -2.01
C GLN A 253 29.48 -3.03 -0.88
N ASP A 254 30.00 -1.82 -1.13
CA ASP A 254 30.75 -1.03 -0.15
C ASP A 254 29.87 -0.14 0.76
N LEU A 255 28.68 0.29 0.32
CA LEU A 255 27.71 1.01 1.16
C LEU A 255 27.11 0.16 2.28
N ILE A 256 27.22 -1.17 2.17
CA ILE A 256 26.82 -2.10 3.22
C ILE A 256 27.78 -2.00 4.42
N GLN A 257 28.97 -1.40 4.26
CA GLN A 257 29.96 -1.37 5.31
C GLN A 257 29.97 -0.10 6.18
N ILE A 258 29.61 1.09 5.71
CA ILE A 258 29.63 2.29 6.58
C ILE A 258 28.64 3.36 6.10
N SER A 259 27.51 3.52 6.80
CA SER A 259 26.74 4.78 6.80
C SER A 259 25.89 4.86 8.07
N TYR A 260 26.43 5.54 9.09
CA TYR A 260 25.66 6.08 10.20
C TYR A 260 24.68 7.13 9.63
N PHE A 261 23.39 6.81 9.61
CA PHE A 261 22.36 7.80 9.27
C PHE A 261 21.93 8.57 10.53
N SER A 262 22.07 9.89 10.48
CA SER A 262 21.55 10.84 11.46
C SER A 262 20.03 10.96 11.33
N TRP A 263 19.32 10.79 12.43
CA TRP A 263 17.87 10.64 12.49
C TRP A 263 17.17 12.00 12.40
N LYS A 264 16.11 12.08 11.60
CA LYS A 264 14.98 13.00 11.85
C LYS A 264 13.73 12.15 12.04
N GLN A 265 13.11 12.29 13.22
CA GLN A 265 11.83 11.71 13.55
C GLN A 265 10.75 12.48 12.79
N ASP A 266 10.10 11.86 11.82
CA ASP A 266 8.78 12.29 11.38
C ASP A 266 7.73 11.47 12.15
N GLY A 267 7.04 12.18 13.04
CA GLY A 267 5.99 11.64 13.86
C GLY A 267 4.65 11.57 13.13
N GLN A 268 3.90 10.54 13.50
CA GLN A 268 2.44 10.50 13.62
C GLN A 268 1.58 10.28 12.36
N GLY A 269 0.78 9.20 12.44
CA GLY A 269 -0.28 8.81 11.51
C GLY A 269 0.09 7.53 10.75
N GLU A 270 -0.64 6.42 10.76
CA GLU A 270 -2.03 6.15 11.12
C GLU A 270 -2.12 4.66 11.49
N GLU A 271 -2.94 4.38 12.50
CA GLU A 271 -3.41 3.05 12.85
C GLU A 271 -4.49 2.67 11.83
N GLU A 272 -4.11 2.00 10.74
CA GLU A 272 -5.05 1.34 9.83
C GLU A 272 -4.94 -0.19 9.99
N CYS A 273 -6.11 -0.79 10.27
CA CYS A 273 -6.36 -2.15 10.71
C CYS A 273 -5.49 -3.25 10.05
N LEU A 274 -4.75 -3.98 10.90
CA LEU A 274 -4.07 -5.24 10.61
C LEU A 274 -5.05 -6.43 10.45
N SER A 275 -6.20 -6.23 9.80
CA SER A 275 -7.25 -7.26 9.74
C SER A 275 -7.03 -8.34 8.69
N ASP A 276 -6.10 -8.19 7.75
CA ASP A 276 -5.85 -9.20 6.70
C ASP A 276 -4.78 -10.24 7.09
N LEU A 277 -4.95 -10.82 8.28
CA LEU A 277 -4.21 -12.01 8.71
C LEU A 277 -5.16 -13.22 8.81
N SER A 278 -5.75 -13.64 7.69
CA SER A 278 -6.21 -15.03 7.57
C SER A 278 -5.03 -15.88 7.05
N PHE A 279 -4.25 -16.42 7.98
CA PHE A 279 -3.42 -17.59 7.68
C PHE A 279 -4.38 -18.78 7.52
N GLU A 280 -4.36 -19.43 6.35
CA GLU A 280 -4.82 -20.81 6.28
C GLU A 280 -3.76 -21.66 7.00
N GLU A 281 -4.10 -22.13 8.20
CA GLU A 281 -3.34 -23.15 8.90
C GLU A 281 -3.80 -24.51 8.37
N ASP A 282 -2.96 -25.14 7.54
CA ASP A 282 -3.07 -26.57 7.24
C ASP A 282 -2.83 -27.35 8.54
N GLU A 283 -3.91 -27.91 9.08
CA GLU A 283 -3.92 -28.71 10.30
C GLU A 283 -3.22 -30.06 10.04
N PHE A 284 -1.91 -30.14 10.32
CA PHE A 284 -1.19 -31.40 10.42
C PHE A 284 -1.71 -32.20 11.62
N LYS A 285 -2.59 -33.18 11.38
CA LYS A 285 -2.93 -34.20 12.37
C LYS A 285 -1.79 -35.24 12.48
N PRO A 286 -1.25 -35.50 13.68
CA PRO A 286 -0.36 -36.64 13.87
C PRO A 286 -1.15 -37.96 13.83
N PRO A 287 -0.54 -39.08 13.38
CA PRO A 287 -1.22 -40.36 13.27
C PRO A 287 -1.52 -40.93 14.66
N GLU A 288 -2.73 -41.47 14.81
CA GLU A 288 -3.12 -42.27 15.98
C GLU A 288 -2.25 -43.52 16.04
N LEU A 289 -1.67 -43.79 17.21
CA LEU A 289 -0.99 -45.04 17.51
C LEU A 289 -2.06 -46.08 17.89
N ASP A 290 -2.05 -47.21 17.18
CA ASP A 290 -2.88 -48.40 17.45
C ASP A 290 -2.75 -48.92 18.91
#